data_AF-A0AAP3DLW1-F1
#
_entry.id   AF-A0AAP3DLW1-F1
#
_cell.length_a   1.000
_cell.length_b   1.000
_cell.length_c   1.000
_cell.angle_alpha   90.00
_cell.angle_beta   90.00
_cell.angle_gamma   90.00
#
_symmetry.space_group_name_H-M   'P 1'
#
loop_
_entity.id
_entity.type
_entity.pdbx_description
1 polymer ?
#
loop_
_entity_poly.entity_id
_entity_poly.type
_entity_poly.pdbx_seq_one_letter_code
_entity_poly.pdbx_strand_id
1 'polypeptide(L)'
;MSVKKKGYRFIIECIKYYRAIILYKTGQHHKAIPLLKECVEEVEDNRRLHRLNMLLEALFEIKNSQLIGELIKSQEKHFPLHVVTPYQHAQLGKYYKFKGTYLIENGQFETDIEFYLKSISFYAMIGSYQDIIECSKDIFYYHVLFRRGVL
;
A
#
# COMPACT_ATOMS: atom_id res chain seq x y z
N MET A 1 16.83 31.32 11.35
CA MET A 1 16.94 29.94 10.80
C MET A 1 17.00 30.00 9.27
N SER A 2 18.19 29.79 8.71
CA SER A 2 18.56 30.14 7.33
C SER A 2 18.02 29.18 6.26
N VAL A 3 17.57 29.76 5.14
CA VAL A 3 17.04 29.17 3.89
C VAL A 3 17.79 27.93 3.37
N LYS A 4 19.09 27.78 3.66
CA LYS A 4 19.92 26.60 3.28
C LYS A 4 19.40 25.25 3.83
N LYS A 5 18.70 25.22 4.98
CA LYS A 5 18.18 23.96 5.55
C LYS A 5 17.01 23.35 4.77
N LYS A 6 16.27 24.14 3.98
CA LYS A 6 15.12 23.63 3.20
C LYS A 6 15.54 22.84 1.95
N GLY A 7 16.69 23.16 1.34
CA GLY A 7 17.13 22.54 0.08
C GLY A 7 17.52 21.06 0.19
N TYR A 8 18.09 20.64 1.33
CA TYR A 8 18.54 19.27 1.53
C TYR A 8 17.49 18.34 2.13
N ARG A 9 16.34 18.88 2.56
CA ARG A 9 15.29 18.09 3.23
C ARG A 9 14.79 16.95 2.34
N PHE A 10 14.52 17.23 1.07
CA PHE A 10 14.12 16.21 0.10
C PHE A 10 15.17 15.09 -0.05
N ILE A 11 16.46 15.44 -0.08
CA ILE A 11 17.54 14.46 -0.19
C ILE A 11 17.58 13.57 1.06
N ILE A 12 17.46 14.17 2.24
CA ILE A 12 17.44 13.43 3.52
C ILE A 12 16.24 12.47 3.57
N GLU A 13 15.05 12.93 3.18
CA GLU A 13 13.84 12.11 3.10
C GLU A 13 14.01 10.95 2.11
N CYS A 14 14.62 11.20 0.95
CA CYS A 14 14.91 10.16 -0.05
C CYS A 14 15.90 9.12 0.47
N ILE A 15 17.02 9.55 1.07
CA ILE A 15 18.02 8.64 1.65
C ILE A 15 17.39 7.77 2.74
N LYS A 16 16.58 8.37 3.61
CA LYS A 16 15.85 7.64 4.65
C LYS A 16 14.93 6.58 4.05
N TYR A 17 14.15 6.95 3.04
CA TYR A 17 13.23 6.04 2.37
C TYR A 17 13.95 4.86 1.71
N TYR A 18 15.02 5.11 0.95
CA TYR A 18 15.80 4.04 0.33
C TYR A 18 16.50 3.15 1.36
N ARG A 19 16.99 3.72 2.46
CA ARG A 19 17.52 2.94 3.58
C ARG A 19 16.46 2.02 4.17
N ALA A 20 15.22 2.50 4.33
CA ALA A 20 14.10 1.70 4.82
C ALA A 20 13.77 0.53 3.87
N ILE A 21 13.77 0.78 2.55
CA ILE A 21 13.60 -0.26 1.53
C ILE A 21 14.73 -1.30 1.61
N ILE A 22 15.99 -0.88 1.71
CA ILE A 22 17.13 -1.81 1.79
C ILE A 22 17.00 -2.68 3.04
N LEU A 23 16.66 -2.10 4.19
CA LEU A 23 16.43 -2.85 5.43
C LEU A 23 15.29 -3.86 5.26
N TYR A 24 14.19 -3.45 4.63
CA TYR A 24 13.06 -4.33 4.34
C TYR A 24 13.47 -5.50 3.43
N LYS A 25 14.07 -5.22 2.27
CA LYS A 25 14.47 -6.23 1.30
C LYS A 25 15.60 -7.15 1.78
N THR A 26 16.30 -6.77 2.85
CA THR A 26 17.32 -7.62 3.52
C THR A 26 16.78 -8.36 4.75
N GLY A 27 15.46 -8.38 4.95
CA GLY A 27 14.81 -9.10 6.04
C GLY A 27 14.91 -8.43 7.42
N GLN A 28 15.47 -7.22 7.50
CA GLN A 28 15.60 -6.47 8.76
C GLN A 28 14.29 -5.71 9.08
N HIS A 29 13.15 -6.41 9.08
CA HIS A 29 11.81 -5.81 9.22
C HIS A 29 11.66 -4.97 10.51
N HIS A 30 12.27 -5.42 11.62
CA HIS A 30 12.25 -4.69 12.90
C HIS A 30 12.88 -3.29 12.82
N LYS A 31 13.85 -3.07 11.93
CA LYS A 31 14.41 -1.74 11.65
C LYS A 31 13.68 -1.02 10.53
N ALA A 32 13.22 -1.76 9.53
CA ALA A 32 12.56 -1.20 8.36
C ALA A 32 11.21 -0.56 8.72
N ILE A 33 10.37 -1.25 9.49
CA ILE A 33 8.99 -0.80 9.78
C ILE A 33 8.94 0.55 10.50
N PRO A 34 9.70 0.79 11.59
CA PRO A 34 9.73 2.12 12.21
C PRO A 34 10.17 3.22 11.23
N LEU A 35 11.16 2.93 10.39
CA LEU A 35 11.68 3.90 9.42
C LEU A 35 10.68 4.17 8.29
N LEU A 36 9.97 3.14 7.82
CA LEU A 36 8.89 3.29 6.84
C LEU A 36 7.72 4.10 7.41
N LYS A 37 7.36 3.91 8.69
CA LYS A 37 6.36 4.74 9.38
C LYS A 37 6.76 6.22 9.39
N GLU A 38 7.99 6.53 9.78
CA GLU A 38 8.50 7.91 9.70
C GLU A 38 8.41 8.46 8.27
N CYS A 39 8.83 7.67 7.28
CA CYS A 39 8.77 8.08 5.89
C CYS A 39 7.35 8.40 5.42
N VAL A 40 6.33 7.68 5.87
CA VAL A 40 4.93 8.00 5.56
C VAL A 40 4.56 9.38 6.12
N GLU A 41 4.90 9.65 7.38
CA GLU A 41 4.54 10.90 8.06
C GLU A 41 5.31 12.14 7.59
N GLU A 42 6.47 11.96 6.97
CA GLU A 42 7.29 13.07 6.46
C GLU A 42 6.71 13.77 5.22
N VAL A 43 5.76 13.13 4.53
CA VAL A 43 5.19 13.63 3.27
C VAL A 43 3.66 13.68 3.30
N GLU A 44 3.12 14.75 2.72
CA GLU A 44 1.68 15.01 2.64
C GLU A 44 1.14 14.91 1.21
N ASP A 45 2.03 14.85 0.21
CA ASP A 45 1.65 14.83 -1.21
C ASP A 45 1.50 13.40 -1.77
N ASN A 46 1.39 13.30 -3.10
CA ASN A 46 1.26 12.04 -3.83
C ASN A 46 2.34 10.99 -3.52
N ARG A 47 3.50 11.39 -2.97
CA ARG A 47 4.56 10.48 -2.52
C ARG A 47 4.16 9.70 -1.27
N ARG A 48 3.20 10.20 -0.47
CA ARG A 48 2.70 9.53 0.74
C ARG A 48 2.11 8.16 0.42
N LEU A 49 1.28 8.06 -0.62
CA LEU A 49 0.64 6.80 -1.01
C LEU A 49 1.68 5.71 -1.35
N HIS A 50 2.75 6.09 -2.06
CA HIS A 50 3.82 5.15 -2.37
C HIS A 50 4.53 4.62 -1.12
N ARG A 51 4.85 5.51 -0.18
CA ARG A 51 5.49 5.14 1.08
C ARG A 51 4.57 4.29 1.94
N LEU A 52 3.27 4.61 1.95
CA LEU A 52 2.23 3.83 2.62
C LEU A 52 2.14 2.42 2.05
N ASN A 53 2.09 2.26 0.73
CA ASN A 53 2.09 0.96 0.09
C ASN A 53 3.33 0.14 0.45
N MET A 54 4.48 0.80 0.61
CA MET A 54 5.69 0.13 1.03
C MET A 54 5.56 -0.39 2.48
N LEU A 55 5.08 0.48 3.38
CA LEU A 55 4.81 0.10 4.77
C LEU A 55 3.79 -1.06 4.86
N LEU A 56 2.71 -1.01 4.08
CA LEU A 56 1.71 -2.09 4.03
C LEU A 56 2.34 -3.40 3.57
N GLU A 57 3.12 -3.41 2.48
CA GLU A 57 3.82 -4.60 2.00
C GLU A 57 4.67 -5.25 3.10
N ALA A 58 5.46 -4.44 3.83
CA ALA A 58 6.29 -4.91 4.93
C ALA A 58 5.47 -5.46 6.12
N LEU A 59 4.31 -4.85 6.41
CA LEU A 59 3.43 -5.29 7.48
C LEU A 59 2.68 -6.58 7.13
N PHE A 60 2.27 -6.75 5.87
CA PHE A 60 1.67 -7.99 5.38
C PHE A 60 2.65 -9.15 5.47
N GLU A 61 3.93 -8.93 5.12
CA GLU A 61 4.97 -9.97 5.21
C GLU A 61 5.15 -10.48 6.65
N ILE A 62 5.12 -9.59 7.64
CA ILE A 62 5.22 -9.98 9.06
C ILE A 62 3.85 -10.28 9.71
N LYS A 63 2.77 -10.33 8.93
CA LYS A 63 1.39 -10.60 9.36
C LYS A 63 0.90 -9.71 10.52
N ASN A 64 1.29 -8.43 10.53
CA ASN A 64 0.85 -7.49 11.55
C ASN A 64 -0.51 -6.88 11.20
N SER A 65 -1.58 -7.69 11.31
CA SER A 65 -2.95 -7.33 10.96
C SER A 65 -3.42 -6.06 11.69
N GLN A 66 -3.11 -5.91 12.98
CA GLN A 66 -3.53 -4.74 13.76
C GLN A 66 -3.07 -3.41 13.13
N LEU A 67 -1.77 -3.28 12.84
CA LEU A 67 -1.24 -2.05 12.26
C LEU A 67 -1.75 -1.81 10.83
N ILE A 68 -1.97 -2.87 10.06
CA ILE A 68 -2.57 -2.76 8.72
C ILE A 68 -3.96 -2.15 8.82
N GLY A 69 -4.79 -2.62 9.75
CA GLY A 69 -6.13 -2.09 9.99
C GLY A 69 -6.15 -0.61 10.39
N GLU A 70 -5.24 -0.21 11.29
CA GLU A 70 -5.08 1.20 11.70
C GLU A 70 -4.71 2.12 10.52
N LEU A 71 -3.81 1.65 9.65
CA LEU A 71 -3.41 2.38 8.45
C LEU A 71 -4.54 2.44 7.42
N ILE A 72 -5.22 1.34 7.13
CA ILE A 72 -6.29 1.35 6.12
C ILE A 72 -7.42 2.31 6.52
N LYS A 73 -7.82 2.35 7.79
CA LYS A 73 -8.91 3.22 8.28
C LYS A 73 -8.59 4.72 8.23
N SER A 74 -7.31 5.09 8.31
CA SER A 74 -6.91 6.48 8.52
C SER A 74 -6.43 7.21 7.25
N GLN A 75 -6.07 6.48 6.18
CA GLN A 75 -5.23 7.04 5.12
C GLN A 75 -5.96 7.50 3.85
N GLU A 76 -7.17 7.01 3.56
CA GLU A 76 -7.86 7.37 2.29
C GLU A 76 -8.16 8.87 2.16
N LYS A 77 -8.34 9.58 3.28
CA LYS A 77 -8.54 11.03 3.31
C LYS A 77 -7.34 11.83 2.76
N HIS A 78 -6.17 11.21 2.64
CA HIS A 78 -4.94 11.81 2.12
C HIS A 78 -4.70 11.51 0.64
N PHE A 79 -5.62 10.81 -0.03
CA PHE A 79 -5.41 10.41 -1.42
C PHE A 79 -5.65 11.59 -2.37
N PRO A 80 -4.93 11.64 -3.50
CA PRO A 80 -5.15 12.69 -4.48
C PRO A 80 -6.59 12.69 -4.98
N LEU A 81 -7.22 13.87 -4.98
CA LEU A 81 -8.53 14.09 -5.59
C LEU A 81 -8.52 13.85 -7.11
N HIS A 82 -7.37 14.05 -7.75
CA HIS A 82 -7.17 13.85 -9.18
C HIS A 82 -5.94 12.99 -9.46
N VAL A 83 -6.17 11.89 -10.17
CA VAL A 83 -5.14 10.97 -10.64
C VAL A 83 -4.76 11.39 -12.06
N VAL A 84 -3.49 11.73 -12.29
CA VAL A 84 -3.03 12.32 -13.56
C VAL A 84 -1.86 11.58 -14.18
N THR A 85 -1.22 10.66 -13.45
CA THR A 85 -0.09 9.89 -13.94
C THR A 85 -0.34 8.39 -13.87
N PRO A 86 0.23 7.59 -14.79
CA PRO A 86 0.17 6.13 -14.70
C PRO A 86 0.72 5.60 -13.37
N TYR A 87 1.74 6.26 -12.83
CA TYR A 87 2.32 5.91 -11.53
C TYR A 87 1.32 6.04 -10.39
N GLN A 88 0.52 7.12 -10.34
CA GLN A 88 -0.51 7.28 -9.30
C GLN A 88 -1.62 6.22 -9.43
N HIS A 89 -2.03 5.89 -10.66
CA HIS A 89 -2.96 4.77 -10.90
C HIS A 89 -2.38 3.46 -10.32
N ALA A 90 -1.11 3.14 -10.61
CA ALA A 90 -0.47 1.95 -10.06
C ALA A 90 -0.44 1.94 -8.52
N GLN A 91 -0.14 3.08 -7.89
CA GLN A 91 -0.13 3.17 -6.43
C GLN A 91 -1.52 3.03 -5.81
N LEU A 92 -2.57 3.57 -6.44
CA LEU A 92 -3.95 3.36 -5.97
C LEU A 92 -4.39 1.91 -6.16
N GLY A 93 -4.06 1.30 -7.30
CA GLY A 93 -4.26 -0.12 -7.55
C GLY A 93 -3.65 -0.98 -6.44
N LYS A 94 -2.38 -0.72 -6.09
CA LYS A 94 -1.68 -1.45 -5.03
C LYS A 94 -2.32 -1.27 -3.66
N TYR A 95 -2.72 -0.05 -3.31
CA TYR A 95 -3.39 0.21 -2.04
C TYR A 95 -4.73 -0.53 -1.94
N TYR A 96 -5.57 -0.47 -2.97
CA TYR A 96 -6.88 -1.12 -2.93
C TYR A 96 -6.77 -2.64 -2.94
N LYS A 97 -5.73 -3.21 -3.57
CA LYS A 97 -5.39 -4.64 -3.43
C LYS A 97 -5.14 -4.98 -1.96
N PHE A 98 -4.22 -4.26 -1.29
CA PHE A 98 -3.93 -4.46 0.12
C PHE A 98 -5.15 -4.28 1.02
N LYS A 99 -5.99 -3.28 0.74
CA LYS A 99 -7.23 -3.06 1.49
C LYS A 99 -8.18 -4.25 1.35
N GLY A 100 -8.40 -4.73 0.13
CA GLY A 100 -9.21 -5.93 -0.12
C GLY A 100 -8.66 -7.16 0.59
N THR A 101 -7.34 -7.42 0.49
CA THR A 101 -6.68 -8.53 1.18
C THR A 101 -6.93 -8.50 2.68
N TYR A 102 -6.69 -7.35 3.32
CA TYR A 102 -6.87 -7.20 4.77
C TYR A 102 -8.32 -7.47 5.20
N LEU A 103 -9.30 -6.90 4.50
CA LEU A 103 -10.69 -7.03 4.91
C LEU A 103 -11.19 -8.48 4.77
N ILE A 104 -10.80 -9.17 3.68
CA ILE A 104 -11.12 -10.59 3.47
C ILE A 104 -10.49 -11.45 4.57
N GLU A 105 -9.21 -11.26 4.87
CA GLU A 105 -8.52 -12.01 5.93
C GLU A 105 -9.10 -11.77 7.33
N ASN A 106 -9.91 -10.73 7.51
CA ASN A 106 -10.61 -10.41 8.74
C ASN A 106 -12.14 -10.62 8.65
N GLY A 107 -12.62 -11.36 7.65
CA GLY A 107 -13.99 -11.91 7.61
C GLY A 107 -15.09 -10.99 7.05
N GLN A 108 -14.76 -9.93 6.29
CA GLN A 108 -15.75 -8.96 5.76
C GLN A 108 -16.19 -9.23 4.30
N PHE A 109 -16.12 -10.48 3.85
CA PHE A 109 -16.09 -10.95 2.46
C PHE A 109 -16.96 -10.21 1.40
N GLU A 110 -18.24 -9.97 1.65
CA GLU A 110 -19.18 -9.46 0.62
C GLU A 110 -18.93 -7.98 0.25
N THR A 111 -18.47 -7.14 1.18
CA THR A 111 -18.14 -5.73 0.90
C THR A 111 -16.72 -5.59 0.30
N ASP A 112 -15.94 -6.69 0.28
CA ASP A 112 -14.48 -6.62 0.17
C ASP A 112 -13.93 -6.95 -1.22
N ILE A 113 -14.65 -7.74 -2.02
CA ILE A 113 -14.28 -7.98 -3.44
C ILE A 113 -14.29 -6.66 -4.21
N GLU A 114 -15.13 -5.70 -3.82
CA GLU A 114 -15.19 -4.37 -4.43
C GLU A 114 -13.84 -3.65 -4.41
N PHE A 115 -13.02 -3.82 -3.36
CA PHE A 115 -11.69 -3.21 -3.31
C PHE A 115 -10.70 -3.86 -4.27
N TYR A 116 -10.81 -5.17 -4.51
CA TYR A 116 -10.07 -5.84 -5.57
C TYR A 116 -10.53 -5.38 -6.97
N LEU A 117 -11.84 -5.20 -7.19
CA LEU A 117 -12.37 -4.67 -8.44
C LEU A 117 -11.92 -3.21 -8.67
N LYS A 118 -11.87 -2.41 -7.60
CA LYS A 118 -11.31 -1.05 -7.63
C LYS A 118 -9.82 -1.06 -7.93
N SER A 119 -9.07 -2.02 -7.39
CA SER A 119 -7.66 -2.22 -7.75
C SER A 119 -7.50 -2.51 -9.25
N ILE A 120 -8.29 -3.45 -9.78
CA ILE A 120 -8.30 -3.81 -11.20
C ILE A 120 -8.65 -2.59 -12.07
N SER A 121 -9.62 -1.76 -11.69
CA SER A 121 -9.97 -0.58 -12.47
C SER A 121 -8.82 0.41 -12.58
N PHE A 122 -8.07 0.64 -11.50
CA PHE A 122 -6.86 1.48 -11.55
C PHE A 122 -5.77 0.89 -12.44
N TYR A 123 -5.53 -0.42 -12.39
CA TYR A 123 -4.54 -1.07 -13.25
C TYR A 123 -4.97 -1.11 -14.73
N ALA A 124 -6.27 -1.23 -14.99
CA ALA A 124 -6.82 -1.17 -16.35
C ALA A 124 -6.56 0.17 -17.02
N MET A 125 -6.65 1.29 -16.28
CA MET A 125 -6.36 2.63 -16.79
C MET A 125 -4.92 2.81 -17.30
N ILE A 126 -4.00 1.93 -16.91
CA ILE A 126 -2.59 1.97 -17.32
C ILE A 126 -2.16 0.73 -18.11
N GLY A 127 -3.10 -0.16 -18.46
CA GLY A 127 -2.79 -1.40 -19.17
C GLY A 127 -1.90 -2.38 -18.39
N SER A 128 -1.89 -2.35 -17.06
CA SER A 128 -1.08 -3.28 -16.26
C SER A 128 -1.76 -4.64 -16.13
N TYR A 129 -1.72 -5.44 -17.20
CA TYR A 129 -2.40 -6.74 -17.26
C TYR A 129 -1.86 -7.75 -16.25
N GLN A 130 -0.57 -7.69 -15.91
CA GLN A 130 0.00 -8.59 -14.92
C GLN A 130 -0.65 -8.36 -13.55
N ASP A 131 -0.78 -7.12 -13.11
CA ASP A 131 -1.41 -6.79 -11.83
C ASP A 131 -2.90 -7.14 -11.81
N ILE A 132 -3.60 -6.94 -12.94
CA ILE A 132 -5.01 -7.34 -13.09
C ILE A 132 -5.17 -8.85 -12.91
N ILE A 133 -4.29 -9.64 -13.54
CA ILE A 133 -4.29 -11.10 -13.44
C ILE A 133 -4.01 -11.53 -12.00
N GLU A 134 -3.06 -10.89 -11.30
CA GLU A 134 -2.81 -11.18 -9.90
C GLU A 134 -4.02 -10.90 -9.01
N CYS A 135 -4.65 -9.73 -9.16
CA CYS A 135 -5.88 -9.42 -8.43
C CYS A 135 -7.00 -10.44 -8.72
N SER A 136 -7.12 -10.88 -9.97
CA SER A 136 -8.13 -11.86 -10.37
C SER A 136 -7.86 -13.24 -9.76
N LYS A 137 -6.58 -13.67 -9.69
CA LYS A 137 -6.18 -14.91 -8.99
C LYS A 137 -6.56 -14.86 -7.51
N ASP A 138 -6.31 -13.75 -6.84
CA ASP A 138 -6.67 -13.56 -5.44
C ASP A 138 -8.19 -13.64 -5.24
N ILE A 139 -8.99 -12.98 -6.10
CA ILE A 139 -10.46 -13.08 -6.07
C ILE A 139 -10.91 -14.53 -6.19
N PHE A 140 -10.39 -15.29 -7.16
CA PHE A 140 -10.76 -16.69 -7.33
C PHE A 140 -10.34 -17.56 -6.13
N TYR A 141 -9.15 -17.33 -5.59
CA TYR A 141 -8.67 -18.01 -4.39
C TYR A 141 -9.61 -17.80 -3.20
N TYR A 142 -9.94 -16.54 -2.91
CA TYR A 142 -10.84 -16.19 -1.82
C TYR A 142 -12.26 -16.68 -2.03
N HIS A 143 -12.77 -16.65 -3.26
CA HIS A 143 -14.06 -17.24 -3.60
C HIS A 143 -14.12 -18.73 -3.26
N VAL A 144 -13.06 -19.49 -3.58
CA VAL A 144 -12.97 -20.91 -3.24
C VAL A 144 -12.94 -21.12 -1.73
N LEU A 145 -12.19 -20.31 -0.98
CA LEU A 145 -12.13 -20.43 0.48
C LEU A 145 -13.48 -20.14 1.15
N PHE A 146 -14.18 -19.08 0.71
CA PHE A 146 -15.51 -18.75 1.19
C PHE A 146 -16.51 -19.87 0.92
N ARG A 147 -16.51 -20.43 -0.30
CA ARG A 147 -17.36 -21.58 -0.66
C ARG A 147 -17.09 -22.84 0.18
N ARG A 148 -15.90 -22.95 0.78
CA ARG A 148 -15.52 -24.06 1.67
C ARG A 148 -15.78 -23.77 3.15
N GLY A 149 -16.27 -22.58 3.50
CA GLY A 149 -16.49 -22.17 4.89
C GLY A 149 -15.20 -22.02 5.70
N VAL A 150 -14.09 -21.68 5.04
CA VAL A 150 -12.78 -21.44 5.68
C VAL A 150 -12.57 -19.95 6.02
N LEU A 151 -13.37 -19.08 5.38
CA LEU A 151 -13.48 -17.66 5.65
C LEU A 151 -14.83 -17.35 6.32
#